data_AF-A0A2C9KUB9-F1
#
_entry.id   AF-A0A2C9KUB9-F1
#
_cell.length_a   1.000
_cell.length_b   1.000
_cell.length_c   1.000
_cell.angle_alpha   90.00
_cell.angle_beta   90.00
_cell.angle_gamma   90.00
#
_symmetry.space_group_name_H-M   'P 1'
#
loop_
_entity.id
_entity.type
_entity.pdbx_description
1 polymer ?
#
loop_
_entity_poly.entity_id
_entity_poly.type
_entity_poly.pdbx_seq_one_letter_code
_entity_poly.pdbx_strand_id
1 'polypeptide(L)'
;LVTNEVTKHCKLCDKCFLHLDHHCLFLLKCVAIRNHVHFVWLLILSVLNMLAYLLGFFLYSHIRFDQQSWSDIASQTLHQQAWPLSLVLLNSWFLLKVCYNAGAAQLLAAAVSSMCIG
;
A
#
# COMPACT_ATOMS: atom_id res chain seq x y z
N LEU A 1 17.20 -7.84 31.34
CA LEU A 1 16.65 -7.92 29.97
C LEU A 1 15.25 -7.33 30.03
N VAL A 2 15.07 -6.08 29.60
CA VAL A 2 13.75 -5.43 29.58
C VAL A 2 13.03 -5.93 28.32
N THR A 3 12.22 -6.97 28.44
CA THR A 3 11.29 -7.37 27.37
C THR A 3 10.13 -6.39 27.41
N ASN A 4 10.21 -5.33 26.61
CA ASN A 4 9.17 -4.31 26.52
C ASN A 4 8.03 -4.84 25.62
N GLU A 5 7.30 -5.83 26.13
CA GLU A 5 6.17 -6.47 25.47
C GLU A 5 4.94 -5.54 25.53
N VAL A 6 4.98 -4.45 24.76
CA VAL A 6 3.90 -3.43 24.78
C VAL A 6 2.65 -4.00 24.14
N THR A 7 1.65 -4.34 24.97
CA THR A 7 0.31 -4.69 24.52
C THR A 7 -0.56 -3.44 24.45
N LYS A 8 -1.22 -3.22 23.31
CA LYS A 8 -2.15 -2.08 23.11
C LYS A 8 -3.54 -2.59 22.76
N HIS A 9 -4.57 -1.89 23.21
CA HIS A 9 -5.97 -2.19 22.92
C HIS A 9 -6.46 -1.44 21.67
N CYS A 10 -7.07 -2.14 20.72
CA CYS A 10 -7.74 -1.53 19.57
C CYS A 10 -9.25 -1.44 19.82
N LYS A 11 -9.79 -0.22 19.92
CA LYS A 11 -11.22 0.03 20.12
C LYS A 11 -12.11 -0.47 18.98
N LEU A 12 -11.61 -0.44 17.74
CA LEU A 12 -12.38 -0.89 16.56
C LEU A 12 -12.58 -2.41 16.54
N CYS A 13 -11.57 -3.17 16.97
CA CYS A 13 -11.65 -4.62 17.05
C CYS A 13 -12.09 -5.14 18.43
N ASP A 14 -12.19 -4.24 19.41
CA ASP A 14 -12.42 -4.52 20.83
C ASP A 14 -11.50 -5.62 21.40
N LYS A 15 -10.22 -5.60 20.99
CA LYS A 15 -9.23 -6.63 21.31
C LYS A 15 -7.86 -6.03 21.57
N CYS A 16 -7.11 -6.67 22.47
CA CYS A 16 -5.72 -6.31 22.77
C CYS A 16 -4.75 -7.08 21.86
N PHE A 17 -3.73 -6.38 21.37
CA PHE A 17 -2.70 -6.94 20.49
C PHE A 17 -1.31 -6.61 21.05
N LEU A 18 -0.45 -7.62 21.06
CA LEU A 18 0.97 -7.45 21.40
C LEU A 18 1.70 -6.75 20.25
N HIS A 19 2.49 -5.72 20.55
CA HIS A 19 3.20 -4.91 19.56
C HIS A 19 2.26 -4.47 18.42
N LEU A 20 1.10 -3.93 18.80
CA LEU A 20 0.17 -3.33 17.84
C LEU A 20 0.84 -2.13 17.17
N ASP A 21 0.92 -2.20 15.84
CA ASP A 21 1.33 -1.09 15.00
C ASP A 21 0.11 -0.20 14.73
N HIS A 22 -0.88 -0.69 13.97
CA HIS A 22 -2.08 0.07 13.65
C HIS A 22 -3.30 -0.82 13.32
N HIS A 23 -4.49 -0.23 13.33
CA HIS A 23 -5.69 -0.83 12.74
C HIS A 23 -5.80 -0.41 11.27
N CYS A 24 -5.63 -1.36 10.35
CA CYS A 24 -5.69 -1.08 8.92
C CYS A 24 -7.14 -1.14 8.43
N LEU A 25 -7.69 0.02 8.05
CA LEU A 25 -9.05 0.14 7.49
C LEU A 25 -9.18 -0.57 6.13
N PHE A 26 -8.09 -0.71 5.37
CA PHE A 26 -8.11 -1.38 4.07
C PHE A 26 -8.22 -2.90 4.20
N LEU A 27 -7.58 -3.48 5.23
CA LEU A 27 -7.66 -4.91 5.52
C LEU A 27 -8.79 -5.24 6.50
N LEU A 28 -9.41 -4.21 7.10
CA LEU A 28 -10.36 -4.32 8.22
C LEU A 28 -9.81 -5.20 9.36
N LYS A 29 -8.49 -5.11 9.58
CA LYS A 29 -7.75 -5.92 10.56
C LYS A 29 -6.61 -5.11 11.19
N CYS A 30 -6.30 -5.43 12.44
CA CYS A 30 -5.10 -4.92 13.10
C CYS A 30 -3.84 -5.56 12.53
N VAL A 31 -2.82 -4.73 12.27
CA VAL A 31 -1.45 -5.15 11.98
C VAL A 31 -0.65 -5.10 13.29
N ALA A 32 -0.12 -6.24 13.69
CA ALA A 32 0.61 -6.46 14.93
C ALA A 32 1.74 -7.48 14.67
N ILE A 33 2.60 -7.75 15.66
CA ILE A 33 3.79 -8.59 15.48
C ILE A 33 3.55 -9.93 14.77
N ARG A 34 2.41 -10.59 15.04
CA ARG A 34 2.06 -11.90 14.46
C ARG A 34 1.74 -11.85 12.97
N ASN A 35 1.28 -10.72 12.43
CA ASN A 35 0.90 -10.60 11.02
C ASN A 35 1.64 -9.46 10.28
N HIS A 36 2.55 -8.77 10.95
CA HIS A 36 3.36 -7.70 10.38
C HIS A 36 4.13 -8.17 9.14
N VAL A 37 4.74 -9.36 9.19
CA VAL A 37 5.47 -9.92 8.03
C VAL A 37 4.55 -10.16 6.83
N HIS A 38 3.32 -10.66 7.06
CA HIS A 38 2.34 -10.82 5.99
C HIS A 38 1.90 -9.48 5.39
N PHE A 39 1.77 -8.44 6.22
CA PHE A 39 1.49 -7.09 5.75
C PHE A 39 2.61 -6.54 4.86
N VAL A 40 3.88 -6.76 5.23
CA VAL A 40 5.03 -6.36 4.39
C VAL A 40 5.02 -7.10 3.05
N TRP A 41 4.77 -8.41 3.05
CA TRP A 41 4.63 -9.17 1.79
C TRP A 41 3.49 -8.67 0.91
N LEU A 42 2.35 -8.31 1.51
CA LEU A 42 1.24 -7.70 0.77
C LEU A 42 1.68 -6.41 0.07
N LEU A 43 2.45 -5.54 0.74
CA LEU A 43 2.96 -4.31 0.13
C LEU A 43 3.90 -4.60 -1.05
N ILE A 44 4.82 -5.54 -0.88
CA ILE A 44 5.76 -5.94 -1.95
C ILE A 44 5.00 -6.49 -3.15
N LEU A 45 4.07 -7.42 -2.93
CA LEU A 45 3.26 -8.01 -4.00
C LEU A 45 2.39 -6.98 -4.70
N SER A 46 1.86 -5.99 -3.98
CA SER A 46 1.06 -4.89 -4.56
C SER A 46 1.89 -4.04 -5.52
N VAL A 47 3.14 -3.73 -5.15
CA VAL A 47 4.09 -3.00 -6.03
C VAL A 47 4.45 -3.84 -7.26
N LEU A 48 4.80 -5.11 -7.07
CA LEU A 48 5.14 -6.01 -8.17
C LEU A 48 3.98 -6.19 -9.15
N ASN A 49 2.75 -6.32 -8.65
CA ASN A 49 1.55 -6.41 -9.47
C ASN A 49 1.35 -5.13 -10.32
N MET A 50 1.59 -3.94 -9.74
CA MET A 50 1.49 -2.68 -10.48
C MET A 50 2.54 -2.59 -11.59
N LEU A 51 3.79 -2.97 -11.31
CA LEU A 51 4.87 -2.99 -12.30
C LEU A 51 4.59 -3.98 -13.43
N ALA A 52 4.13 -5.20 -13.09
CA ALA A 52 3.77 -6.21 -14.07
C ALA A 52 2.61 -5.75 -14.97
N TYR A 53 1.62 -5.07 -14.41
CA TYR A 53 0.51 -4.51 -15.17
C TYR A 53 0.97 -3.41 -16.14
N LEU A 54 1.78 -2.46 -15.68
CA LEU A 54 2.32 -1.38 -16.53
C LEU A 54 3.16 -1.95 -17.68
N LEU A 55 4.01 -2.94 -17.39
CA LEU A 55 4.80 -3.62 -18.41
C LEU A 55 3.91 -4.37 -19.41
N GLY A 56 2.92 -5.13 -18.92
CA GLY A 56 1.99 -5.85 -19.77
C GLY A 56 1.18 -4.93 -20.68
N PHE A 57 0.73 -3.78 -20.15
CA PHE A 57 0.04 -2.76 -20.93
C PHE A 57 0.94 -2.17 -22.02
N PHE A 58 2.18 -1.81 -21.67
CA PHE A 58 3.15 -1.26 -22.62
C PHE A 58 3.48 -2.25 -23.76
N LEU A 59 3.71 -3.53 -23.43
CA LEU A 59 3.98 -4.56 -24.42
C LEU A 59 2.76 -4.82 -25.31
N TYR A 60 1.56 -4.90 -24.71
CA TYR A 60 0.31 -5.08 -25.44
C TYR A 60 0.08 -3.91 -26.42
N SER A 61 0.29 -2.67 -25.97
CA SER A 61 0.08 -1.50 -26.81
C SER A 61 1.06 -1.44 -27.98
N HIS A 62 2.33 -1.78 -27.74
CA HIS A 62 3.34 -1.81 -28.80
C HIS A 62 3.05 -2.86 -29.87
N ILE A 63 2.52 -4.02 -29.50
CA ILE A 63 2.19 -5.09 -30.46
C ILE A 63 0.92 -4.75 -31.26
N ARG A 64 -0.06 -4.08 -30.64
CA ARG A 64 -1.41 -3.90 -31.23
C ARG A 64 -1.65 -2.56 -31.91
N PHE A 65 -0.99 -1.50 -31.46
CA PHE A 65 -1.41 -0.12 -31.81
C PHE A 65 -0.36 0.69 -32.57
N ASP A 66 0.57 0.04 -33.27
CA ASP A 66 1.62 0.70 -34.06
C ASP A 66 1.08 1.67 -35.14
N GLN A 67 -0.20 1.56 -35.50
CA GLN A 67 -0.86 2.37 -36.54
C GLN A 67 -2.15 3.08 -36.05
N GLN A 68 -2.51 2.97 -34.76
CA GLN A 68 -3.85 3.35 -34.27
C GLN A 68 -3.83 4.63 -33.43
N SER A 69 -4.89 5.44 -33.57
CA SER A 69 -5.04 6.72 -32.85
C SER A 69 -5.08 6.53 -31.33
N TRP A 70 -4.46 7.44 -30.57
CA TRP A 70 -4.52 7.48 -29.10
C TRP A 70 -5.96 7.52 -28.55
N SER A 71 -6.91 8.11 -29.29
CA SER A 71 -8.33 8.13 -28.90
C SER A 71 -8.94 6.73 -28.85
N ASP A 72 -8.54 5.87 -29.78
CA ASP A 72 -9.11 4.54 -29.96
C ASP A 72 -8.50 3.59 -28.93
N ILE A 73 -7.20 3.75 -28.66
CA ILE A 73 -6.48 3.05 -27.59
C ILE A 73 -7.12 3.39 -26.24
N ALA A 74 -7.35 4.68 -25.97
CA ALA A 74 -7.88 5.14 -24.69
C ALA A 74 -9.32 4.64 -24.47
N SER A 75 -10.20 4.79 -25.46
CA SER A 75 -11.60 4.35 -25.36
C SER A 75 -11.71 2.83 -25.20
N GLN A 76 -10.91 2.06 -25.94
CA GLN A 76 -10.93 0.61 -25.86
C GLN A 76 -10.31 0.10 -24.55
N THR A 77 -9.26 0.75 -24.04
CA THR A 77 -8.66 0.42 -22.74
C THR A 77 -9.62 0.73 -21.60
N LEU A 78 -10.29 1.88 -21.60
CA LEU A 78 -11.25 2.23 -20.55
C LEU A 78 -12.43 1.25 -20.49
N HIS A 79 -12.90 0.77 -21.64
CA HIS A 79 -14.06 -0.13 -21.69
C HIS A 79 -13.72 -1.61 -21.43
N GLN A 80 -12.56 -2.07 -21.89
CA GLN A 80 -12.14 -3.48 -21.76
C GLN A 80 -11.27 -3.74 -20.52
N GLN A 81 -10.55 -2.73 -20.03
CA GLN A 81 -9.59 -2.82 -18.92
C GLN A 81 -10.01 -1.94 -17.73
N ALA A 82 -11.32 -1.77 -17.50
CA ALA A 82 -11.82 -1.01 -16.35
C ALA A 82 -11.40 -1.65 -15.01
N TRP A 83 -11.40 -2.98 -14.93
CA TRP A 83 -11.13 -3.71 -13.68
C TRP A 83 -9.65 -3.65 -13.25
N PRO A 84 -8.63 -3.83 -14.13
CA PRO A 84 -7.24 -3.72 -13.72
C PRO A 84 -6.85 -2.26 -13.48
N LEU A 85 -7.42 -1.31 -14.23
CA LEU A 85 -7.24 0.12 -13.97
C LEU A 85 -7.74 0.49 -12.57
N SER A 86 -8.92 0.00 -12.20
CA SER A 86 -9.47 0.18 -10.85
C SER A 86 -8.55 -0.41 -9.78
N LEU A 87 -8.00 -1.60 -10.02
CA LEU A 87 -7.04 -2.23 -9.10
C LEU A 87 -5.75 -1.43 -8.98
N VAL A 88 -5.21 -0.88 -10.07
CA VAL A 88 -4.02 -0.01 -10.01
C VAL A 88 -4.32 1.24 -9.20
N LEU A 89 -5.44 1.91 -9.46
CA LEU A 89 -5.86 3.10 -8.72
C LEU A 89 -6.03 2.83 -7.22
N LEU A 90 -6.69 1.72 -6.85
CA LEU A 90 -6.87 1.31 -5.46
C LEU A 90 -5.52 0.98 -4.78
N ASN A 91 -4.62 0.27 -5.47
CA ASN A 91 -3.29 -0.04 -4.95
C ASN A 91 -2.42 1.22 -4.83
N SER A 92 -2.46 2.13 -5.79
CA SER A 92 -1.76 3.42 -5.72
C SER A 92 -2.26 4.26 -4.54
N TRP A 93 -3.58 4.35 -4.35
CA TRP A 93 -4.17 5.03 -3.19
C TRP A 93 -3.76 4.39 -1.86
N PHE A 94 -3.78 3.06 -1.78
CA PHE A 94 -3.37 2.31 -0.60
C PHE A 94 -1.89 2.58 -0.27
N LEU A 95 -0.98 2.48 -1.25
CA LEU A 95 0.44 2.76 -1.07
C LEU A 95 0.69 4.22 -0.68
N LEU A 96 0.00 5.19 -1.27
CA LEU A 96 0.11 6.60 -0.90
C LEU A 96 -0.28 6.83 0.56
N LYS A 97 -1.35 6.20 1.05
CA LYS A 97 -1.75 6.27 2.46
C LYS A 97 -0.72 5.64 3.38
N VAL A 98 -0.15 4.50 2.98
CA VAL A 98 0.95 3.84 3.72
C VAL A 98 2.17 4.74 3.76
N CYS A 99 2.60 5.32 2.63
CA CYS A 99 3.72 6.26 2.55
C CYS A 99 3.48 7.54 3.34
N TYR A 100 2.26 8.09 3.32
CA TYR A 100 1.90 9.28 4.11
C TYR A 100 1.96 8.99 5.61
N ASN A 101 1.43 7.85 6.06
CA ASN A 101 1.47 7.47 7.47
C ASN A 101 2.88 7.04 7.92
N ALA A 102 3.64 6.38 7.06
CA ALA A 102 5.05 6.04 7.30
C ALA A 102 5.94 7.29 7.31
N GLY A 103 5.70 8.24 6.40
CA GLY A 103 6.36 9.54 6.34
C GLY A 103 5.99 10.44 7.52
N ALA A 104 4.75 10.41 7.98
CA ALA A 104 4.33 11.07 9.21
C ALA A 104 4.98 10.41 10.45
N ALA A 105 5.12 9.08 10.47
CA ALA A 105 5.86 8.37 11.52
C ALA A 105 7.36 8.70 11.49
N GLN A 106 7.96 8.88 10.31
CA GLN A 106 9.36 9.29 10.14
C GLN A 106 9.57 10.77 10.50
N LEU A 107 8.63 11.66 10.18
CA LEU A 107 8.65 13.07 10.60
C LEU A 107 8.44 13.22 12.11
N LEU A 108 7.56 12.41 12.72
CA LEU A 108 7.41 12.36 14.18
C LEU A 108 8.63 11.74 14.85
N ALA A 109 9.23 10.69 14.27
CA ALA A 109 10.50 10.14 14.76
C ALA A 109 11.65 11.14 14.62
N ALA A 110 11.70 11.91 13.52
CA ALA A 110 12.67 12.99 13.32
C ALA A 110 12.44 14.16 14.29
N ALA A 111 11.18 14.54 14.55
CA ALA A 111 10.81 15.58 15.51
C ALA A 111 11.13 15.17 16.96
N VAL A 112 10.92 13.89 17.32
CA VAL A 112 11.25 13.35 18.64
C VAL A 112 12.77 13.14 18.79
N SER A 113 13.50 12.78 17.73
CA SER A 113 14.97 12.73 17.76
C SER A 113 15.63 14.11 17.85
N SER A 114 14.94 15.17 17.39
CA SER A 114 15.41 16.56 17.52
C SER A 114 15.06 17.21 18.87
N MET A 115 14.31 16.53 19.73
CA MET A 115 13.95 16.99 21.09
C MET A 115 14.69 16.24 22.22
N CYS A 116 15.64 15.36 21.88
CA CYS A 116 16.55 14.73 22.84
C CYS A 116 18.01 15.18 22.59
N ILE A 117 18.26 16.48 22.64
CA ILE A 117 19.53 17.07 23.07
C ILE A 117 19.14 18.22 24.01
N GLY A 118 19.29 17.99 25.31
CA GLY A 118 18.88 18.86 26.40
C GLY A 118 18.63 18.05 27.65
#